data_AF-A0A7V3X0M7-F1
#
_entry.id   AF-A0A7V3X0M7-F1
#
_cell.length_a   1.000
_cell.length_b   1.000
_cell.length_c   1.000
_cell.angle_alpha   90.00
_cell.angle_beta   90.00
_cell.angle_gamma   90.00
#
_symmetry.space_group_name_H-M   'P 1'
#
loop_
_entity.id
_entity.type
_entity.pdbx_description
1 polymer ?
#
loop_
_entity_poly.entity_id
_entity_poly.type
_entity_poly.pdbx_seq_one_letter_code
_entity_poly.pdbx_strand_id
1 'polypeptide(L)'
;MPPWTSQDFLVIAAQRMHAADVLFQYGLYLDAAYIVGYAVECSLKALIMEHTAVEKRSQQLARITRGATMHRPETLVGILHGELGVQLPEKIVERFRRQSFAWSVDLRYETGRGDKNATEALFETARMIYEFVSQQLSGGSS
;
A
#
# COMPACT_ATOMS: atom_id res chain seq x y z
N MET A 1 13.38 12.71 1.49
CA MET A 1 12.33 13.57 2.08
C MET A 1 11.20 12.67 2.55
N PRO A 2 10.70 12.81 3.79
CA PRO A 2 9.53 12.05 4.23
C PRO A 2 8.28 12.49 3.43
N PRO A 3 7.26 11.62 3.27
CA PRO A 3 6.03 11.99 2.58
C PRO A 3 5.21 12.98 3.42
N TRP A 4 4.69 14.02 2.78
CA TRP A 4 3.85 15.04 3.40
C TRP A 4 2.44 15.08 2.81
N THR A 5 2.29 14.63 1.57
CA THR A 5 1.05 14.72 0.79
C THR A 5 0.59 13.35 0.29
N SER A 6 -0.66 13.27 -0.20
CA SER A 6 -1.17 12.08 -0.89
C SER A 6 -0.28 11.72 -2.08
N GLN A 7 0.17 12.72 -2.86
CA GLN A 7 1.06 12.52 -4.00
C GLN A 7 2.43 11.97 -3.60
N ASP A 8 3.03 12.42 -2.49
CA ASP A 8 4.33 11.89 -2.05
C ASP A 8 4.25 10.40 -1.74
N PHE A 9 3.17 9.97 -1.07
CA PHE A 9 2.94 8.55 -0.81
C PHE A 9 2.77 7.75 -2.11
N LEU A 10 2.06 8.28 -3.10
CA LEU A 10 1.88 7.59 -4.38
C LEU A 10 3.20 7.48 -5.14
N VAL A 11 4.05 8.51 -5.13
CA VAL A 11 5.40 8.46 -5.70
C VAL A 11 6.26 7.40 -5.01
N ILE A 12 6.22 7.32 -3.67
CA ILE A 12 6.92 6.27 -2.92
C ILE A 12 6.40 4.89 -3.33
N ALA A 13 5.08 4.71 -3.46
CA ALA A 13 4.50 3.44 -3.90
C ALA A 13 5.06 2.99 -5.26
N ALA A 14 5.12 3.91 -6.24
CA ALA A 14 5.70 3.64 -7.55
C ALA A 14 7.19 3.24 -7.45
N GLN A 15 7.98 3.95 -6.63
CA GLN A 15 9.38 3.61 -6.40
C GLN A 15 9.56 2.23 -5.76
N ARG A 16 8.68 1.85 -4.82
CA ARG A 16 8.70 0.52 -4.18
C ARG A 16 8.32 -0.58 -5.18
N MET A 17 7.31 -0.37 -6.02
CA MET A 17 6.99 -1.32 -7.08
C MET A 17 8.16 -1.52 -8.04
N HIS A 18 8.82 -0.43 -8.46
CA HIS A 18 9.99 -0.54 -9.33
C HIS A 18 11.15 -1.30 -8.69
N ALA A 19 11.49 -0.97 -7.44
CA ALA A 19 12.55 -1.68 -6.71
C ALA A 19 12.22 -3.17 -6.52
N ALA A 20 10.97 -3.49 -6.17
CA ALA A 20 10.52 -4.86 -6.04
C ALA A 20 10.60 -5.63 -7.36
N ASP A 21 10.22 -5.01 -8.48
CA ASP A 21 10.26 -5.64 -9.81
C ASP A 21 11.68 -6.05 -10.19
N VAL A 22 12.66 -5.17 -9.94
CA VAL A 22 14.08 -5.50 -10.13
C VAL A 22 14.47 -6.71 -9.29
N LEU A 23 14.15 -6.72 -7.99
CA LEU A 23 14.45 -7.85 -7.09
C LEU A 23 13.80 -9.16 -7.57
N PHE A 24 12.55 -9.08 -8.03
CA PHE A 24 11.80 -10.22 -8.54
C PHE A 24 12.48 -10.83 -9.78
N GLN A 25 12.95 -10.00 -10.71
CA GLN A 25 13.65 -10.45 -11.92
C GLN A 25 14.98 -11.17 -11.60
N TYR A 26 15.63 -10.84 -10.48
CA TYR A 26 16.83 -11.54 -9.99
C TYR A 26 16.52 -12.77 -9.13
N GLY A 27 15.26 -13.15 -8.96
CA GLY A 27 14.86 -14.32 -8.17
C GLY A 27 14.91 -14.12 -6.65
N LEU A 28 14.93 -12.85 -6.20
CA LEU A 28 14.88 -12.47 -4.79
C LEU A 28 13.42 -12.22 -4.37
N TYR A 29 12.60 -13.28 -4.40
CA TYR A 29 11.14 -13.13 -4.26
C TYR A 29 10.71 -12.68 -2.86
N LEU A 30 11.39 -13.13 -1.81
CA LEU A 30 11.12 -12.68 -0.44
C LEU A 30 11.35 -11.17 -0.30
N ASP A 31 12.48 -10.66 -0.77
CA ASP A 31 12.80 -9.23 -0.76
C ASP A 31 11.83 -8.44 -1.64
N ALA A 32 11.50 -8.96 -2.83
CA ALA A 32 10.51 -8.36 -3.71
C ALA A 32 9.13 -8.28 -3.02
N ALA A 33 8.68 -9.35 -2.36
CA ALA A 33 7.42 -9.39 -1.61
C ALA A 33 7.43 -8.37 -0.46
N TYR A 34 8.52 -8.31 0.30
CA TYR A 34 8.71 -7.33 1.37
C TYR A 34 8.58 -5.90 0.83
N ILE A 35 9.30 -5.56 -0.25
CA ILE A 35 9.30 -4.21 -0.81
C ILE A 35 7.95 -3.86 -1.48
N VAL A 36 7.33 -4.77 -2.24
CA VAL A 36 6.08 -4.47 -2.95
C VAL A 36 4.89 -4.30 -2.00
N GLY A 37 4.87 -4.95 -0.84
CA GLY A 37 3.81 -4.70 0.14
C GLY A 37 3.87 -3.29 0.75
N TYR A 38 5.04 -2.64 0.80
CA TYR A 38 5.10 -1.21 1.09
C TYR A 38 4.46 -0.34 0.00
N ALA A 39 4.40 -0.81 -1.26
CA ALA A 39 3.64 -0.11 -2.29
C ALA A 39 2.13 -0.16 -2.01
N VAL A 40 1.62 -1.29 -1.53
CA VAL A 40 0.22 -1.40 -1.05
C VAL A 40 -0.02 -0.42 0.10
N GLU A 41 0.84 -0.46 1.13
CA GLU A 41 0.74 0.43 2.29
C GLU A 41 0.75 1.91 1.88
N CYS A 42 1.72 2.33 1.08
CA CYS A 42 1.87 3.71 0.64
C CYS A 42 0.69 4.15 -0.24
N SER A 43 0.18 3.29 -1.12
CA SER A 43 -1.00 3.61 -1.93
C SER A 43 -2.24 3.83 -1.06
N LEU A 44 -2.46 2.99 -0.04
CA LEU A 44 -3.56 3.16 0.90
C LEU A 44 -3.41 4.46 1.73
N LYS A 45 -2.19 4.79 2.16
CA LYS A 45 -1.91 6.06 2.85
C LYS A 45 -2.14 7.28 1.96
N ALA A 46 -1.79 7.19 0.68
CA ALA A 46 -2.10 8.24 -0.29
C ALA A 46 -3.62 8.49 -0.35
N LEU A 47 -4.41 7.43 -0.47
CA LEU A 47 -5.86 7.51 -0.50
C LEU A 47 -6.46 8.07 0.79
N ILE A 48 -5.95 7.64 1.96
CA ILE A 48 -6.36 8.19 3.25
C ILE A 48 -6.12 9.70 3.29
N MET A 49 -4.93 10.15 2.88
CA MET A 49 -4.59 11.58 2.88
C MET A 49 -5.44 12.38 1.89
N GLU A 50 -5.78 11.79 0.75
CA GLU A 50 -6.63 12.41 -0.26
C GLU A 50 -8.02 12.72 0.28
N HIS A 51 -8.66 11.72 0.91
CA HIS A 51 -10.00 11.84 1.49
C HIS A 51 -10.02 12.47 2.89
N THR A 52 -8.87 12.82 3.45
CA THR A 52 -8.82 13.55 4.73
C THR A 52 -9.03 15.04 4.50
N ALA A 53 -10.01 15.60 5.21
CA ALA A 53 -10.28 17.03 5.22
C ALA A 53 -9.02 17.85 5.54
N VAL A 54 -8.83 18.98 4.83
CA VAL A 54 -7.58 19.74 4.81
C VAL A 54 -7.09 20.10 6.21
N GLU A 55 -8.00 20.52 7.08
CA GLU A 55 -7.74 20.90 8.47
C GLU A 55 -7.29 19.75 9.37
N LYS A 56 -7.56 18.49 8.98
CA LYS A 56 -7.15 17.27 9.71
C LYS A 56 -5.92 16.60 9.11
N ARG A 57 -5.43 17.02 7.94
CA ARG A 57 -4.34 16.32 7.21
C ARG A 57 -3.06 16.19 8.03
N SER A 58 -2.66 17.23 8.78
CA SER A 58 -1.45 17.16 9.61
C SER A 58 -1.57 16.11 10.72
N GLN A 59 -2.72 16.06 11.40
CA GLN A 59 -3.00 15.06 12.44
C GLN A 59 -3.06 13.65 11.83
N GLN A 60 -3.74 13.49 10.69
CA GLN A 60 -3.85 12.20 10.02
C GLN A 60 -2.49 11.72 9.51
N LEU A 61 -1.67 12.60 8.94
CA LEU A 61 -0.31 12.28 8.52
C LEU A 61 0.52 11.77 9.71
N ALA A 62 0.49 12.48 10.84
CA ALA A 62 1.19 12.06 12.05
C ALA A 62 0.70 10.71 12.57
N ARG A 63 -0.61 10.41 12.44
CA ARG A 63 -1.20 9.13 12.80
C ARG A 63 -0.72 8.01 11.89
N ILE A 64 -0.91 8.13 10.58
CA ILE A 64 -0.63 7.03 9.62
C ILE A 64 0.86 6.78 9.38
N THR A 65 1.74 7.67 9.84
CA THR A 65 3.21 7.50 9.75
C THR A 65 3.85 6.97 11.03
N ARG A 66 3.06 6.72 12.09
CA ARG A 66 3.60 6.29 13.39
C ARG A 66 3.02 4.95 13.84
N GLY A 67 3.91 4.13 14.40
CA GLY A 67 3.55 2.86 15.05
C GLY A 67 3.43 1.69 14.09
N ALA A 68 3.79 0.50 14.58
CA ALA A 68 3.81 -0.74 13.79
C ALA A 68 2.46 -1.06 13.13
N THR A 69 1.36 -0.81 13.83
CA THR A 69 0.00 -1.07 13.33
C THR A 69 -0.33 -0.27 12.06
N MET A 70 0.25 0.92 11.88
CA MET A 70 0.00 1.76 10.70
C MET A 70 0.75 1.31 9.45
N HIS A 71 1.48 0.21 9.54
CA HIS A 71 2.01 -0.50 8.38
C HIS A 71 1.07 -1.61 7.90
N ARG A 72 0.05 -1.98 8.69
CA ARG A 72 -0.84 -3.10 8.36
C ARG A 72 -1.94 -2.67 7.38
N PRO A 73 -2.02 -3.27 6.18
CA PRO A 73 -3.04 -2.87 5.20
C PRO A 73 -4.47 -3.01 5.73
N GLU A 74 -4.78 -4.01 6.56
CA GLU A 74 -6.14 -4.18 7.13
C GLU A 74 -6.52 -2.99 8.01
N THR A 75 -5.54 -2.42 8.74
CA THR A 75 -5.76 -1.23 9.56
C THR A 75 -6.06 -0.01 8.68
N LEU A 76 -5.30 0.16 7.60
CA LEU A 76 -5.49 1.28 6.67
C LEU A 76 -6.83 1.16 5.91
N VAL A 77 -7.21 -0.04 5.49
CA VAL A 77 -8.53 -0.33 4.90
C VAL A 77 -9.64 -0.04 5.91
N GLY A 78 -9.45 -0.39 7.19
CA GLY A 78 -10.38 -0.07 8.27
C GLY A 78 -10.61 1.44 8.45
N ILE A 79 -9.55 2.25 8.35
CA ILE A 79 -9.65 3.73 8.39
C ILE A 79 -10.44 4.24 7.18
N LEU A 80 -10.11 3.79 5.98
CA LEU A 80 -10.78 4.19 4.74
C LEU A 80 -12.28 3.93 4.83
N HIS A 81 -12.67 2.71 5.20
CA HIS A 81 -14.07 2.31 5.27
C HIS A 81 -14.81 2.96 6.46
N GLY A 82 -14.26 2.85 7.67
CA GLY A 82 -14.96 3.18 8.91
C GLY A 82 -14.97 4.67 9.25
N GLU A 83 -13.92 5.41 8.88
CA GLU A 83 -13.77 6.83 9.25
C GLU A 83 -13.98 7.76 8.07
N LEU A 84 -13.55 7.37 6.87
CA LEU A 84 -13.58 8.22 5.68
C LEU A 84 -14.72 7.86 4.70
N GLY A 85 -15.44 6.76 4.94
CA GLY A 85 -16.53 6.32 4.05
C GLY A 85 -16.09 5.90 2.65
N VAL A 86 -14.79 5.66 2.45
CA VAL A 86 -14.21 5.29 1.17
C VAL A 86 -14.39 3.78 0.94
N GLN A 87 -15.07 3.43 -0.14
CA GLN A 87 -15.28 2.05 -0.56
C GLN A 87 -14.22 1.66 -1.59
N LEU A 88 -13.46 0.60 -1.28
CA LEU A 88 -12.55 0.01 -2.26
C LEU A 88 -13.35 -0.86 -3.26
N PRO A 89 -12.91 -0.94 -4.53
CA PRO A 89 -13.47 -1.86 -5.50
C PRO A 89 -13.56 -3.30 -4.95
N GLU A 90 -14.65 -4.00 -5.24
CA GLU A 90 -14.91 -5.35 -4.72
C GLU A 90 -13.74 -6.33 -4.96
N LYS A 91 -13.14 -6.26 -6.16
CA LYS A 91 -11.96 -7.07 -6.53
C LYS A 91 -10.75 -6.83 -5.62
N ILE A 92 -10.57 -5.60 -5.12
CA ILE A 92 -9.50 -5.27 -4.17
C ILE A 92 -9.86 -5.79 -2.78
N VAL A 93 -11.11 -5.59 -2.35
CA VAL A 93 -11.60 -6.09 -1.05
C VAL A 93 -11.47 -7.62 -0.96
N GLU A 94 -11.78 -8.33 -2.04
CA GLU A 94 -11.66 -9.79 -2.10
C GLU A 94 -10.21 -10.27 -1.87
N ARG A 95 -9.21 -9.55 -2.39
CA ARG A 95 -7.79 -9.86 -2.19
C ARG A 95 -7.37 -9.78 -0.71
N PHE A 96 -7.97 -8.87 0.06
CA PHE A 96 -7.74 -8.75 1.51
C PHE A 96 -8.51 -9.75 2.36
N ARG A 97 -9.73 -10.17 1.94
CA ARG A 97 -10.54 -11.14 2.71
C ARG A 97 -10.00 -12.55 2.64
N ARG A 98 -9.52 -12.94 1.46
CA ARG A 98 -8.86 -14.23 1.30
C ARG A 98 -7.59 -14.17 2.17
N GLN A 99 -7.32 -15.20 2.97
CA GLN A 99 -6.08 -15.35 3.76
C GLN A 99 -4.78 -15.34 2.90
N SER A 100 -4.88 -14.94 1.63
CA SER A 100 -3.84 -14.80 0.63
C SER A 100 -3.06 -13.49 0.69
N PHE A 101 -3.52 -12.46 1.40
CA PHE A 101 -2.70 -11.26 1.63
C PHE A 101 -1.77 -11.47 2.85
N ALA A 102 -0.81 -12.38 2.69
CA ALA A 102 0.20 -12.67 3.70
C ALA A 102 1.40 -11.72 3.51
N TRP A 103 1.24 -10.47 3.92
CA TRP A 103 2.35 -9.51 3.98
C TRP A 103 2.44 -8.88 5.36
N SER A 104 3.66 -8.80 5.88
CA SER A 104 4.01 -8.11 7.12
C SER A 104 5.36 -7.44 6.96
N VAL A 105 5.60 -6.39 7.74
CA VAL A 105 6.93 -5.80 7.87
C VAL A 105 7.97 -6.82 8.37
N ASP A 106 7.53 -7.89 9.03
CA ASP A 106 8.41 -8.91 9.61
C ASP A 106 9.04 -9.84 8.57
N LEU A 107 8.59 -9.81 7.30
CA LEU A 107 9.25 -10.48 6.18
C LEU A 107 10.74 -10.11 6.08
N ARG A 108 11.14 -8.93 6.57
CA ARG A 108 12.54 -8.49 6.66
C ARG A 108 13.46 -9.40 7.49
N TYR A 109 12.89 -10.23 8.36
CA TYR A 109 13.63 -11.18 9.21
C TYR A 109 13.45 -12.62 8.77
N GLU A 110 12.59 -12.88 7.78
CA GLU A 110 12.49 -14.20 7.19
C GLU A 110 13.72 -14.49 6.34
N THR A 111 13.98 -15.77 6.10
CA THR A 111 15.15 -16.23 5.34
C THR A 111 14.72 -17.09 4.17
N GLY A 112 15.56 -17.15 3.13
CA GLY A 112 15.29 -17.94 1.93
C GLY A 112 14.86 -17.07 0.75
N ARG A 113 14.44 -17.73 -0.33
CA ARG A 113 14.09 -17.04 -1.59
C ARG A 113 12.66 -16.55 -1.67
N GLY A 114 11.77 -16.99 -0.77
CA GLY A 114 10.33 -16.72 -0.84
C GLY A 114 9.64 -17.52 -1.94
N ASP A 115 8.31 -17.34 -2.03
CA ASP A 115 7.47 -17.99 -3.03
C ASP A 115 7.22 -17.05 -4.22
N LYS A 116 7.59 -17.49 -5.42
CA LYS A 116 7.44 -16.71 -6.65
C LYS A 116 5.97 -16.38 -6.94
N ASN A 117 5.07 -17.37 -6.88
CA ASN A 117 3.67 -17.22 -7.27
C ASN A 117 2.92 -16.32 -6.27
N ALA A 118 3.21 -16.48 -4.97
CA ALA A 118 2.67 -15.61 -3.93
C ALA A 118 3.13 -14.17 -4.14
N THR A 119 4.41 -13.98 -4.51
CA THR A 119 4.96 -12.65 -4.81
C THR A 119 4.30 -12.03 -6.05
N GLU A 120 4.10 -12.80 -7.12
CA GLU A 120 3.36 -12.35 -8.32
C GLU A 120 1.93 -11.91 -7.98
N ALA A 121 1.20 -12.71 -7.18
CA ALA A 121 -0.14 -12.36 -6.73
C ALA A 121 -0.17 -11.08 -5.87
N LEU A 122 0.90 -10.84 -5.10
CA LEU A 122 1.07 -9.60 -4.33
C LEU A 122 1.33 -8.39 -5.26
N PHE A 123 2.14 -8.55 -6.32
CA PHE A 123 2.33 -7.52 -7.35
C PHE A 123 1.02 -7.14 -8.04
N GLU A 124 0.19 -8.12 -8.42
CA GLU A 124 -1.13 -7.85 -9.00
C GLU A 124 -1.98 -7.01 -8.05
N THR A 125 -1.96 -7.35 -6.76
CA THR A 125 -2.71 -6.62 -5.73
C THR A 125 -2.20 -5.19 -5.57
N ALA A 126 -0.87 -5.02 -5.51
CA ALA A 126 -0.24 -3.70 -5.45
C ALA A 126 -0.58 -2.84 -6.66
N ARG A 127 -0.54 -3.41 -7.87
CA ARG A 127 -0.88 -2.71 -9.11
C ARG A 127 -2.34 -2.27 -9.13
N MET A 128 -3.28 -3.15 -8.80
CA MET A 128 -4.71 -2.82 -8.76
C MET A 128 -5.00 -1.66 -7.79
N ILE A 129 -4.38 -1.68 -6.60
CA ILE A 129 -4.55 -0.62 -5.61
C ILE A 129 -3.91 0.68 -6.09
N TYR A 130 -2.67 0.62 -6.60
CA TYR A 130 -1.97 1.79 -7.12
C TYR A 130 -2.75 2.47 -8.25
N GLU A 131 -3.25 1.69 -9.23
CA GLU A 131 -4.03 2.21 -10.35
C GLU A 131 -5.33 2.87 -9.90
N PHE A 132 -6.07 2.21 -9.00
CA PHE A 132 -7.27 2.78 -8.40
C PHE A 132 -6.98 4.12 -7.70
N VAL A 133 -5.96 4.16 -6.85
CA VAL A 133 -5.59 5.38 -6.12
C VAL A 133 -5.11 6.48 -7.06
N SER A 134 -4.29 6.14 -8.07
CA SER A 134 -3.83 7.10 -9.07
C SER A 134 -5.00 7.75 -9.83
N GLN A 135 -6.07 7.01 -10.10
CA GLN A 135 -7.29 7.55 -10.71
C GLN A 135 -8.03 8.52 -9.78
N GLN A 136 -8.14 8.19 -8.48
CA GLN A 136 -8.75 9.10 -7.50
C GLN A 136 -8.00 10.42 -7.39
N LEU A 137 -6.66 10.38 -7.31
CA LEU A 137 -5.82 11.58 -7.20
C LEU A 137 -5.79 12.41 -8.49
N SER A 138 -5.94 11.78 -9.66
CA SER A 138 -6.00 12.49 -10.94
C SER A 138 -7.37 13.13 -11.21
N GLY A 139 -8.44 12.57 -10.64
CA GLY A 139 -9.82 13.04 -10.80
C GLY A 139 -10.24 14.16 -9.84
N GLY A 140 -9.43 14.46 -8.81
CA GLY A 140 -9.71 15.52 -7.80
C GLY A 140 -9.45 16.96 -8.26
N SER A 141 -9.11 17.17 -9.53
CA SER A 141 -9.04 18.50 -10.15
C SER A 141 -10.39 18.85 -10.78
N SER A 142 -11.35 19.27 -9.97
CA SER A 142 -12.64 19.84 -10.43
C SER A 142 -13.06 20.97 -9.50
#